data_AF-A0A0B6Z4X5-F1
#
_entry.id   AF-A0A0B6Z4X5-F1
#
_cell.length_a   1.000
_cell.length_b   1.000
_cell.length_c   1.000
_cell.angle_alpha   90.00
_cell.angle_beta   90.00
_cell.angle_gamma   90.00
#
_symmetry.space_group_name_H-M   'P 1'
#
loop_
_entity.id
_entity.type
_entity.pdbx_description
1 polymer ?
#
loop_
_entity_poly.entity_id
_entity_poly.type
_entity_poly.pdbx_seq_one_letter_code
_entity_poly.pdbx_strand_id
1 'polypeptide(L)'
;IGLDYSGTFYRHAETQKAVLRRQLQMALDLQLPLVLHCRDAYDDCLIILKEMVPRTWRIHLHCFCGNMEVADIWMDTFPNLYIGLTPVITYRSAYDSINSARHIPLNRLLLETDSPYFVPGSIKEVCNLCFFLLL
;
A
#
# COMPACT_ATOMS: atom_id res chain seq x y z
N ILE A 1 -4.75 -7.66 1.04
CA ILE A 1 -4.05 -8.74 0.29
C ILE A 1 -2.71 -8.21 -0.20
N GLY A 2 -1.74 -9.03 -0.61
CA GLY A 2 -0.50 -8.50 -1.20
C GLY A 2 0.75 -9.33 -0.95
N LEU A 3 1.92 -8.67 -0.96
CA LEU A 3 3.24 -9.27 -0.76
C LEU A 3 4.03 -8.52 0.32
N ASP A 4 4.73 -9.26 1.17
CA ASP A 4 5.65 -8.73 2.18
C ASP A 4 6.95 -9.54 2.16
N TYR A 5 8.03 -8.91 1.69
CA TYR A 5 9.37 -9.51 1.63
C TYR A 5 10.28 -9.05 2.76
N SER A 6 9.75 -8.33 3.75
CA SER A 6 10.57 -7.84 4.85
C SER A 6 11.15 -9.00 5.70
N GLY A 7 12.36 -8.79 6.23
CA GLY A 7 12.99 -9.73 7.17
C GLY A 7 13.16 -11.14 6.60
N THR A 8 12.49 -12.13 7.20
CA THR A 8 12.54 -13.54 6.75
C THR A 8 11.39 -13.93 5.82
N PHE A 9 10.41 -13.05 5.61
CA PHE A 9 9.20 -13.37 4.85
C PHE A 9 9.46 -13.56 3.35
N TYR A 10 10.53 -12.98 2.79
CA TYR A 10 10.96 -13.22 1.40
C TYR A 10 11.14 -14.70 1.07
N ARG A 11 11.46 -15.55 2.07
CA ARG A 11 11.61 -17.01 1.89
C ARG A 11 10.32 -17.69 1.43
N HIS A 12 9.18 -17.04 1.63
CA HIS A 12 7.86 -17.52 1.21
C HIS A 12 7.33 -16.79 -0.02
N ALA A 13 8.17 -16.04 -0.75
CA ALA A 13 7.76 -15.21 -1.88
C ALA A 13 6.84 -15.95 -2.87
N GLU A 14 7.22 -17.16 -3.28
CA GLU A 14 6.42 -17.93 -4.25
C GLU A 14 5.04 -18.32 -3.70
N THR A 15 4.95 -18.69 -2.41
CA THR A 15 3.66 -18.95 -1.76
C THR A 15 2.81 -17.68 -1.68
N GLN A 16 3.42 -16.54 -1.33
CA GLN A 16 2.73 -15.25 -1.28
C GLN A 16 2.20 -14.85 -2.66
N LYS A 17 3.00 -14.97 -3.73
CA LYS A 17 2.58 -14.72 -5.12
C LYS A 17 1.42 -15.62 -5.52
N ALA A 18 1.48 -16.92 -5.22
CA ALA A 18 0.40 -17.86 -5.54
C ALA A 18 -0.91 -17.52 -4.83
N VAL A 19 -0.85 -17.16 -3.54
CA VAL A 19 -2.02 -16.76 -2.76
C VAL A 19 -2.58 -15.42 -3.24
N LEU A 20 -1.73 -14.44 -3.53
CA LEU A 20 -2.14 -13.15 -4.08
C LEU A 20 -2.92 -13.35 -5.39
N ARG A 21 -2.40 -14.13 -6.33
CA ARG A 21 -3.09 -14.41 -7.61
C ARG A 21 -4.49 -15.01 -7.39
N ARG A 22 -4.63 -15.96 -6.45
CA ARG A 22 -5.93 -16.54 -6.10
C ARG A 22 -6.88 -15.52 -5.49
N GLN A 23 -6.40 -14.64 -4.61
CA GLN A 23 -7.20 -13.58 -4.02
C GLN A 23 -7.63 -12.52 -5.04
N LEU A 24 -6.75 -12.18 -5.99
CA LEU A 24 -7.07 -11.29 -7.09
C LEU A 24 -8.18 -11.87 -7.97
N GLN A 25 -8.10 -13.15 -8.32
CA GLN A 25 -9.16 -13.81 -9.08
C GLN A 25 -10.52 -13.70 -8.36
N MET A 26 -10.57 -13.98 -7.05
CA MET A 26 -11.81 -13.82 -6.28
C MET A 26 -12.31 -12.37 -6.25
N ALA A 27 -11.41 -11.39 -6.13
CA ALA A 27 -11.81 -9.99 -6.14
C ALA A 27 -12.38 -9.55 -7.50
N LEU A 28 -11.85 -10.07 -8.60
CA LEU A 28 -12.36 -9.82 -9.96
C LEU A 28 -13.75 -10.45 -10.14
N ASP A 29 -13.91 -11.72 -9.75
CA ASP A 29 -15.17 -12.45 -9.84
C ASP A 29 -16.28 -11.79 -9.02
N LEU A 30 -15.93 -11.23 -7.86
CA LEU A 30 -16.83 -10.53 -6.95
C LEU A 30 -16.93 -9.01 -7.20
N GLN A 31 -16.19 -8.49 -8.18
CA GLN A 31 -16.14 -7.06 -8.51
C GLN A 31 -15.79 -6.14 -7.33
N LEU A 32 -14.89 -6.59 -6.44
CA LEU A 32 -14.47 -5.86 -5.24
C LEU A 32 -13.24 -4.97 -5.47
N PRO A 33 -13.16 -3.79 -4.85
CA PRO A 33 -11.94 -2.99 -4.85
C PRO A 33 -10.82 -3.70 -4.09
N LEU A 34 -9.56 -3.35 -4.38
CA LEU A 34 -8.39 -3.96 -3.75
C LEU A 34 -7.82 -3.05 -2.66
N VAL A 35 -7.61 -3.59 -1.46
CA VAL A 35 -6.70 -3.00 -0.47
C VAL A 35 -5.42 -3.84 -0.49
N LEU A 36 -4.36 -3.25 -1.05
CA LEU A 36 -3.13 -3.92 -1.39
C LEU A 36 -1.99 -3.49 -0.47
N HIS A 37 -1.35 -4.48 0.16
CA HIS A 37 -0.13 -4.32 0.94
C HIS A 37 1.08 -4.74 0.10
N CYS A 38 2.06 -3.86 -0.08
CA CYS A 38 3.32 -4.21 -0.73
C CYS A 38 4.49 -3.67 0.07
N ARG A 39 5.29 -4.57 0.63
CA ARG A 39 6.48 -4.23 1.41
C ARG A 39 7.69 -4.98 0.86
N ASP A 40 8.72 -4.23 0.48
CA ASP A 40 9.94 -4.74 -0.17
C ASP A 40 9.68 -5.62 -1.42
N ALA A 41 8.49 -5.47 -2.02
CA ALA A 41 7.96 -6.36 -3.05
C ALA A 41 7.19 -5.61 -4.16
N TYR A 42 7.44 -4.31 -4.34
CA TYR A 42 6.68 -3.46 -5.27
C TYR A 42 6.72 -3.97 -6.72
N ASP A 43 7.89 -4.42 -7.21
CA ASP A 43 8.03 -4.87 -8.59
C ASP A 43 7.19 -6.12 -8.87
N ASP A 44 7.28 -7.13 -8.00
CA ASP A 44 6.50 -8.36 -8.13
C ASP A 44 5.00 -8.11 -7.96
N CYS A 45 4.60 -7.24 -7.03
CA CYS A 45 3.21 -6.82 -6.90
C CYS A 45 2.70 -6.19 -8.20
N LEU A 46 3.47 -5.26 -8.78
CA LEU A 46 3.09 -4.54 -9.98
C LEU A 46 2.99 -5.46 -11.19
N ILE A 47 3.94 -6.38 -11.36
CA ILE A 47 3.92 -7.40 -12.43
C ILE A 47 2.63 -8.21 -12.33
N ILE A 48 2.31 -8.75 -11.15
CA ILE A 48 1.12 -9.58 -10.94
C ILE A 48 -0.17 -8.80 -11.22
N LEU A 49 -0.27 -7.55 -10.77
CA LEU A 49 -1.45 -6.73 -11.04
C LEU A 49 -1.62 -6.45 -12.54
N LYS A 50 -0.53 -6.15 -13.26
CA LYS A 50 -0.58 -5.92 -14.71
C LYS A 50 -1.02 -7.15 -15.49
N GLU A 51 -0.69 -8.35 -15.00
CA GLU A 51 -1.12 -9.62 -15.59
C GLU A 51 -2.62 -9.90 -15.39
N MET A 52 -3.17 -9.56 -14.23
CA MET A 52 -4.48 -10.08 -13.80
C MET A 52 -5.59 -9.03 -13.75
N VAL A 53 -5.26 -7.77 -13.48
CA VAL A 53 -6.24 -6.76 -13.08
C VAL A 53 -6.37 -5.71 -14.19
N PRO A 54 -7.60 -5.35 -14.61
CA PRO A 54 -7.81 -4.25 -15.55
C PRO A 54 -7.17 -2.95 -15.04
N ARG A 55 -6.57 -2.14 -15.92
CA ARG A 55 -5.94 -0.87 -15.54
C ARG A 55 -6.87 0.07 -14.77
N THR A 56 -8.17 0.00 -15.03
CA THR A 56 -9.20 0.84 -14.41
C THR A 56 -9.73 0.30 -13.09
N TRP A 57 -9.17 -0.79 -12.55
CA TRP A 57 -9.62 -1.33 -11.27
C TRP A 57 -9.34 -0.37 -10.11
N ARG A 58 -10.21 -0.37 -9.10
CA ARG A 58 -10.06 0.47 -7.91
C ARG A 58 -9.08 -0.19 -6.95
N ILE A 59 -7.97 0.49 -6.67
CA ILE A 59 -6.88 -0.02 -5.84
C ILE A 59 -6.54 1.01 -4.78
N HIS A 60 -6.46 0.59 -3.53
CA HIS A 60 -5.85 1.31 -2.43
C HIS A 60 -4.52 0.62 -2.12
N LEU A 61 -3.39 1.29 -2.42
CA LEU A 61 -2.06 0.85 -2.02
C LEU A 61 -1.81 1.31 -0.58
N HIS A 62 -2.14 0.42 0.35
CA HIS A 62 -2.14 0.65 1.78
C HIS A 62 -0.71 0.71 2.34
N CYS A 63 -0.52 1.57 3.32
CA CYS A 63 0.69 1.82 4.09
C CYS A 63 1.93 2.05 3.20
N PHE A 64 1.80 2.93 2.22
CA PHE A 64 2.85 3.16 1.25
C PHE A 64 4.10 3.78 1.88
N CYS A 65 5.21 3.07 1.75
CA CYS A 65 6.53 3.50 2.24
C CYS A 65 7.57 3.61 1.11
N GLY A 66 7.14 3.56 -0.15
CA GLY A 66 8.02 3.66 -1.32
C GLY A 66 8.44 5.10 -1.64
N ASN A 67 9.38 5.22 -2.58
CA ASN A 67 9.84 6.51 -3.10
C ASN A 67 8.91 7.05 -4.21
N MET A 68 9.25 8.23 -4.69
CA MET A 68 8.47 8.98 -5.67
C MET A 68 8.35 8.23 -7.00
N GLU A 69 9.44 7.62 -7.45
CA GLU A 69 9.50 6.87 -8.71
C GLU A 69 8.55 5.67 -8.69
N VAL A 70 8.49 4.95 -7.57
CA VAL A 70 7.53 3.86 -7.40
C VAL A 70 6.09 4.40 -7.41
N ALA A 71 5.81 5.50 -6.71
CA ALA A 71 4.47 6.09 -6.70
C ALA A 71 4.00 6.47 -8.12
N ASP A 72 4.86 7.12 -8.91
CA ASP A 72 4.56 7.55 -10.27
C ASP A 72 4.26 6.36 -11.19
N ILE A 73 5.15 5.36 -11.21
CA ILE A 73 4.98 4.16 -12.04
C ILE A 73 3.63 3.47 -11.75
N TRP A 74 3.26 3.38 -10.48
CA TRP A 74 2.01 2.74 -10.06
C TRP A 74 0.78 3.58 -10.42
N MET A 75 0.82 4.90 -10.21
CA MET A 75 -0.27 5.81 -10.57
C MET A 75 -0.51 5.90 -12.08
N ASP A 76 0.56 5.87 -12.88
CA ASP A 76 0.51 5.84 -14.35
C ASP A 76 -0.03 4.52 -14.87
N THR A 77 0.37 3.41 -14.23
CA THR A 77 -0.11 2.07 -14.61
C THR A 77 -1.60 1.91 -14.31
N PHE A 78 -2.05 2.36 -13.14
CA PHE A 78 -3.43 2.24 -12.65
C PHE A 78 -4.04 3.63 -12.35
N PRO A 79 -4.82 4.21 -13.28
CA PRO A 79 -5.42 5.53 -13.09
C PRO A 79 -6.36 5.65 -11.88
N ASN A 80 -6.95 4.53 -11.43
CA ASN A 80 -7.86 4.47 -10.28
C ASN A 80 -7.18 3.94 -9.00
N LEU A 81 -5.85 4.04 -8.92
CA LEU A 81 -5.08 3.68 -7.74
C LEU A 81 -4.93 4.87 -6.77
N TYR A 82 -5.15 4.64 -5.49
CA TYR A 82 -4.97 5.63 -4.43
C TYR A 82 -3.88 5.16 -3.49
N ILE A 83 -3.06 6.08 -2.99
CA ILE A 83 -1.92 5.80 -2.12
C ILE A 83 -2.29 6.14 -0.67
N GLY A 84 -2.22 5.14 0.21
CA GLY A 84 -2.42 5.28 1.65
C GLY A 84 -1.16 5.77 2.34
N LEU A 85 -1.30 6.80 3.17
CA LEU A 85 -0.24 7.31 4.04
C LEU A 85 -0.63 7.17 5.51
N THR A 86 0.24 6.52 6.27
CA THR A 86 0.14 6.38 7.73
C THR A 86 0.93 7.48 8.44
N PRO A 87 0.87 7.56 9.79
CA PRO A 87 1.73 8.47 10.54
C PRO A 87 3.23 8.17 10.45
N VAL A 88 3.65 7.15 9.68
CA VAL A 88 5.07 6.92 9.33
C VAL A 88 5.74 8.20 8.84
N ILE A 89 5.03 9.03 8.08
CA ILE A 89 5.54 10.30 7.54
C ILE A 89 5.91 11.31 8.63
N THR A 90 5.51 11.09 9.88
CA THR A 90 5.87 11.95 11.02
C THR A 90 7.24 11.63 11.60
N TYR A 91 7.82 10.46 11.28
CA TYR A 91 9.18 10.11 11.68
C TYR A 91 10.19 10.72 10.72
N ARG A 92 11.17 11.46 11.23
CA ARG A 92 12.22 12.10 10.42
C ARG A 92 13.04 11.11 9.57
N SER A 93 13.08 9.84 9.97
CA SER A 93 13.76 8.77 9.24
C SER A 93 13.01 8.31 7.98
N ALA A 94 11.71 8.59 7.85
CA ALA A 94 10.89 8.19 6.72
C ALA A 94 11.04 9.15 5.52
N TYR A 95 12.29 9.43 5.12
CA TYR A 95 12.62 10.42 4.10
C TYR A 95 11.88 10.18 2.78
N ASP A 96 11.89 8.93 2.29
CA ASP A 96 11.23 8.57 1.02
C ASP A 96 9.72 8.77 1.09
N SER A 97 9.08 8.30 2.17
CA SER A 97 7.64 8.46 2.37
C SER A 97 7.23 9.93 2.48
N ILE A 98 8.04 10.76 3.13
CA ILE A 98 7.80 12.21 3.24
C ILE A 98 7.87 12.88 1.85
N ASN A 99 8.85 12.51 1.02
CA ASN A 99 8.99 13.10 -0.31
C ASN A 99 7.88 12.63 -1.25
N SER A 100 7.55 11.33 -1.23
CA SER A 100 6.40 10.79 -1.95
C SER A 100 5.11 11.51 -1.57
N ALA A 101 4.85 11.71 -0.27
CA ALA A 101 3.66 12.40 0.20
C ALA A 101 3.53 13.84 -0.31
N ARG A 102 4.65 14.54 -0.54
CA ARG A 102 4.66 15.90 -1.11
C ARG A 102 4.42 15.94 -2.61
N HIS A 103 4.78 14.85 -3.31
CA HIS A 103 4.68 14.74 -4.75
C HIS A 103 3.32 14.23 -5.21
N ILE A 104 2.74 13.27 -4.50
CA ILE A 104 1.49 12.63 -4.90
C ILE A 104 0.34 13.66 -4.88
N PRO A 105 -0.47 13.76 -5.96
CA PRO A 105 -1.63 14.65 -6.01
C PRO A 105 -2.63 14.35 -4.89
N LEU A 106 -3.20 15.40 -4.28
CA LEU A 106 -4.16 15.26 -3.17
C LEU A 106 -5.39 14.41 -3.51
N ASN A 107 -5.83 14.40 -4.79
CA ASN A 107 -6.94 13.58 -5.26
C ASN A 107 -6.57 12.09 -5.46
N ARG A 108 -5.33 11.70 -5.16
CA ARG A 108 -4.82 10.32 -5.22
C ARG A 108 -4.28 9.85 -3.87
N LEU A 109 -4.40 10.66 -2.81
CA LEU A 109 -3.95 10.34 -1.45
C LEU A 109 -5.11 9.91 -0.56
N LEU A 110 -4.86 8.92 0.29
CA LEU A 110 -5.73 8.49 1.37
C LEU A 110 -4.96 8.56 2.70
N LEU A 111 -5.64 8.99 3.76
CA LEU A 111 -5.08 9.03 5.11
C LEU A 111 -5.55 7.82 5.91
N GLU A 112 -4.63 7.21 6.62
CA GLU A 112 -4.86 6.01 7.42
C GLU A 112 -4.06 6.10 8.72
N THR A 113 -4.52 5.40 9.75
CA THR A 113 -3.77 5.30 11.01
C THR A 113 -2.89 4.06 11.04
N ASP A 114 -3.39 2.97 10.45
CA ASP A 114 -2.88 1.60 10.61
C ASP A 114 -2.68 1.21 12.09
N SER A 115 -3.55 1.73 12.97
CA SER A 115 -3.58 1.39 14.38
C SER A 115 -3.74 -0.13 14.57
N PRO A 116 -3.01 -0.76 15.53
CA PRO A 116 -2.25 -0.13 16.62
C PRO A 116 -0.81 0.26 16.26
N TYR A 117 -0.42 0.16 14.99
CA TYR A 117 0.91 0.51 14.52
C TYR A 117 1.04 2.03 14.27
N PHE A 118 2.28 2.48 14.08
CA PHE A 118 2.64 3.85 13.66
C PHE A 118 2.04 4.98 14.51
N VAL A 119 2.31 4.97 15.81
CA VAL A 119 2.01 6.11 16.70
C VAL A 119 2.72 7.37 16.16
N PRO A 120 2.02 8.47 15.85
CA PRO A 120 2.65 9.67 15.34
C PRO A 120 3.84 10.10 16.22
N GLY A 121 4.99 10.44 15.63
CA GLY A 121 6.24 10.65 16.36
C GLY A 121 6.22 11.79 17.39
N SER A 122 5.21 12.66 17.35
CA SER A 122 4.97 13.71 18.34
C SER A 122 4.15 13.25 19.56
N ILE A 123 3.49 12.09 19.49
CA ILE A 123 2.61 11.55 20.52
C ILE A 123 3.39 10.59 21.42
N LYS A 124 3.31 10.82 22.74
CA LYS A 124 4.04 10.04 23.77
C LYS A 124 3.14 9.07 24.54
N GLU A 125 1.84 9.33 24.59
CA GLU A 125 0.85 8.50 25.29
C GLU A 125 -0.25 8.11 24.31
N VAL A 126 -0.57 6.82 24.24
CA VAL A 126 -1.47 6.25 23.24
C VAL A 126 -2.66 5.63 23.96
N CYS A 127 -3.88 6.08 23.63
CA CYS A 127 -5.08 5.30 23.94
C CYS A 127 -5.21 4.22 22.87
N ASN A 128 -5.36 2.95 23.27
CA ASN A 128 -5.47 1.77 22.39
C ASN A 128 -6.81 1.70 21.63
N LEU A 129 -7.24 2.79 20.99
CA LEU A 129 -8.45 2.83 20.18
C LEU A 129 -8.07 2.79 18.69
N CYS A 130 -8.42 1.69 18.02
CA CYS A 130 -8.28 1.56 16.57
C CYS A 130 -9.21 2.54 15.86
N PHE A 131 -8.63 3.48 15.11
CA PHE A 131 -9.36 4.35 14.19
C PHE A 131 -9.02 3.97 12.74
N PHE A 132 -9.87 3.17 12.10
CA PHE A 132 -9.89 3.12 10.64
C PHE A 132 -10.58 4.39 10.14
N LEU A 133 -9.85 5.33 9.57
CA LEU A 133 -10.45 6.33 8.70
C LEU A 133 -10.54 5.71 7.30
N LEU A 134 -11.73 5.27 6.91
CA LEU A 134 -12.08 5.09 5.50
C LEU A 134 -12.78 6.38 5.08
N LEU A 135 -12.15 7.15 4.19
CA LEU A 135 -12.83 8.20 3.43
C LEU A 135 -13.49 7.57 2.21
#